data_AF-A0NPL6-F1
#
_entry.id   AF-A0NPL6-F1
#
_cell.length_a   1.000
_cell.length_b   1.000
_cell.length_c   1.000
_cell.angle_alpha   90.00
_cell.angle_beta   90.00
_cell.angle_gamma   90.00
#
_symmetry.space_group_name_H-M   'P 1'
#
loop_
_entity.id
_entity.type
_entity.pdbx_description
1 polymer ?
#
loop_
_entity_poly.entity_id
_entity_poly.type
_entity_poly.pdbx_seq_one_letter_code
_entity_poly.pdbx_strand_id
1 'polypeptide(L)'
;MPLAKAADFRLRPDLEPHLRSLKLIYPPEGPHSVLAQLPIVDDSEAGQINQFVLHPADPGVGTHVIEISGPIAKGDAGKLSAFLDAIDGPSVRYLVFNSPGGDFLEGFKIADNIRYNLESQDPNIGGVFVLKNTRCLSACALAFSLSVDMVSPFANDARYVEKGAELGFHMAYLAGDQGAQVERIDKILAFGYQVTERYSKLIGFNINPPELMMEALKHSTADSFFYLRGGINTWNLGFSPVSNEAEANLVHVGDGVDYDANEICNTVNVAGRSFKAYYEVADLFQFMNSDFTLSDLKSLKGRTATLYTDAFSCQLSMTPEGTLSVALWRGKPLCLQQGPGNEEVNGALQGWCASRKVISAPVTLGLMGNVLGCSDNRLVSSGGWLSENGGPSGRVKSNVNFRSSPDVGGQVLGMLPAGATLSLTGCMIRGDKVGIWYQGQFEGQTGWVSARYVSPNLYYEAGEFLPITRRVKPSWNEVQEQ
;
A
#
# COMPACT_ATOMS: atom_id res chain seq x y z
N MET A 1 36.91 17.45 -2.74
CA MET A 1 35.48 17.30 -3.04
C MET A 1 34.78 18.55 -2.53
N PRO A 2 33.94 19.25 -3.32
CA PRO A 2 33.14 20.33 -2.75
C PRO A 2 32.25 19.73 -1.66
N LEU A 3 32.23 20.35 -0.48
CA LEU A 3 31.35 19.95 0.63
C LEU A 3 29.95 19.75 0.07
N ALA A 4 29.41 18.53 0.16
CA ALA A 4 28.00 18.29 -0.13
C ALA A 4 27.20 19.29 0.71
N LYS A 5 26.33 20.08 0.07
CA LYS A 5 25.48 21.03 0.79
C LYS A 5 24.65 20.24 1.80
N ALA A 6 24.71 20.65 3.06
CA ALA A 6 23.93 20.07 4.14
C ALA A 6 22.43 20.16 3.88
N ALA A 7 21.66 19.33 4.60
CA ALA A 7 20.21 19.38 4.55
C ALA A 7 19.69 20.73 5.04
N ASP A 8 18.59 21.16 4.45
CA ASP A 8 17.88 22.37 4.80
C ASP A 8 16.54 22.03 5.46
N PHE A 9 16.24 22.75 6.54
CA PHE A 9 15.06 22.55 7.39
C PHE A 9 14.20 23.80 7.33
N ARG A 10 12.95 23.65 6.86
CA ARG A 10 12.07 24.79 6.63
C ARG A 10 10.67 24.53 7.14
N LEU A 11 10.07 25.53 7.78
CA LEU A 11 8.63 25.56 8.00
C LEU A 11 7.91 25.74 6.66
N ARG A 12 6.90 24.90 6.41
CA ARG A 12 6.10 24.86 5.18
C ARG A 12 4.60 24.92 5.50
N PRO A 13 4.11 26.02 6.09
CA PRO A 13 2.67 26.16 6.40
C PRO A 13 1.80 26.07 5.13
N ASP A 14 2.37 26.35 3.96
CA ASP A 14 1.72 26.20 2.66
C ASP A 14 1.36 24.73 2.32
N LEU A 15 2.05 23.75 2.92
CA LEU A 15 1.76 22.33 2.72
C LEU A 15 0.67 21.80 3.65
N GLU A 16 0.29 22.55 4.70
CA GLU A 16 -0.69 22.07 5.68
C GLU A 16 -2.06 21.74 5.06
N PRO A 17 -2.66 22.58 4.18
CA PRO A 17 -3.93 22.24 3.54
C PRO A 17 -3.84 20.97 2.69
N HIS A 18 -2.68 20.74 2.06
CA HIS A 18 -2.44 19.53 1.26
C HIS A 18 -2.39 18.30 2.15
N LEU A 19 -1.60 18.31 3.24
CA LEU A 19 -1.56 17.18 4.19
C LEU A 19 -2.94 16.87 4.77
N ARG A 20 -3.73 17.90 5.09
CA ARG A 20 -5.11 17.74 5.59
C ARG A 20 -6.07 17.11 4.57
N SER A 21 -5.75 17.19 3.28
CA SER A 21 -6.56 16.59 2.22
C SER A 21 -6.25 15.12 1.96
N LEU A 22 -5.08 14.64 2.40
CA LEU A 22 -4.61 13.28 2.17
C LEU A 22 -5.41 12.28 3.00
N LYS A 23 -5.73 11.15 2.37
CA LYS A 23 -6.42 10.02 2.98
C LYS A 23 -5.68 8.73 2.66
N LEU A 24 -5.81 7.75 3.54
CA LEU A 24 -5.26 6.41 3.31
C LEU A 24 -5.90 5.77 2.07
N ILE A 25 -5.06 5.11 1.26
CA ILE A 25 -5.53 4.31 0.12
C ILE A 25 -5.84 2.87 0.57
N TYR A 26 -5.10 2.34 1.54
CA TYR A 26 -5.24 0.97 2.02
C TYR A 26 -5.52 0.96 3.53
N PRO A 27 -6.05 -0.15 4.09
CA PRO A 27 -6.19 -0.29 5.53
C PRO A 27 -4.89 0.07 6.26
N PRO A 28 -4.95 0.88 7.33
CA PRO A 28 -3.75 1.20 8.08
C PRO A 28 -3.18 -0.06 8.72
N GLU A 29 -1.86 -0.10 8.79
CA GLU A 29 -1.12 -1.17 9.42
C GLU A 29 -0.15 -0.57 10.44
N GLY A 30 0.22 -1.36 11.44
CA GLY A 30 1.20 -0.97 12.46
C GLY A 30 1.94 -2.22 12.98
N PRO A 31 2.83 -2.06 13.97
CA PRO A 31 3.57 -3.19 14.56
C PRO A 31 2.65 -4.33 15.03
N HIS A 32 1.46 -4.02 15.55
CA HIS A 32 0.45 -5.01 15.95
C HIS A 32 -0.30 -5.70 14.83
N SER A 33 -0.40 -5.12 13.63
CA SER A 33 -1.02 -5.80 12.49
C SER A 33 -0.40 -7.18 12.29
N VAL A 34 0.87 -7.32 12.68
CA VAL A 34 1.67 -8.53 12.58
C VAL A 34 1.64 -9.44 13.82
N LEU A 35 1.18 -8.94 14.96
CA LEU A 35 1.17 -9.65 16.25
C LEU A 35 -0.09 -10.47 16.49
N ALA A 36 -0.97 -10.59 15.49
CA ALA A 36 -2.02 -11.61 15.48
C ALA A 36 -3.02 -11.54 16.67
N GLN A 37 -3.30 -10.33 17.16
CA GLN A 37 -4.25 -10.15 18.26
C GLN A 37 -5.70 -10.13 17.76
N LEU A 38 -6.62 -10.53 18.64
CA LEU A 38 -8.06 -10.42 18.37
C LEU A 38 -8.43 -8.95 18.11
N PRO A 39 -9.32 -8.70 17.15
CA PRO A 39 -9.70 -7.36 16.79
C PRO A 39 -10.53 -6.75 17.93
N ILE A 40 -10.48 -5.43 18.04
CA ILE A 40 -11.33 -4.70 18.99
C ILE A 40 -12.78 -4.89 18.55
N VAL A 41 -13.56 -5.54 19.41
CA VAL A 41 -15.01 -5.72 19.22
C VAL A 41 -15.69 -4.37 19.38
N ASP A 42 -16.54 -4.03 18.42
CA ASP A 42 -17.29 -2.77 18.42
C ASP A 42 -18.74 -3.02 18.84
N ASP A 43 -19.11 -2.51 20.02
CA ASP A 43 -20.49 -2.53 20.51
C ASP A 43 -21.31 -1.31 20.01
N SER A 44 -20.74 -0.44 19.15
CA SER A 44 -21.35 0.81 18.66
C SER A 44 -21.58 0.82 17.13
N GLU A 45 -22.36 1.78 16.62
CA GLU A 45 -22.49 1.99 15.17
C GLU A 45 -21.21 2.59 14.53
N ALA A 46 -20.28 3.12 15.34
CA ALA A 46 -19.20 4.02 14.90
C ALA A 46 -17.81 3.39 14.69
N GLY A 47 -17.60 2.09 14.88
CA GLY A 47 -16.29 1.44 14.74
C GLY A 47 -15.81 1.23 13.30
N GLN A 48 -15.68 2.32 12.55
CA GLN A 48 -14.85 2.36 11.35
C GLN A 48 -13.61 3.21 11.64
N ILE A 49 -12.46 2.74 11.17
CA ILE A 49 -11.24 3.52 11.18
C ILE A 49 -11.48 4.78 10.34
N ASN A 50 -11.27 5.93 10.96
CA ASN A 50 -11.36 7.19 10.28
C ASN A 50 -10.13 7.37 9.35
N GLN A 51 -10.35 7.23 8.05
CA GLN A 51 -9.31 7.39 7.01
C GLN A 51 -8.68 8.80 6.94
N PHE A 52 -9.24 9.76 7.68
CA PHE A 52 -8.86 11.17 7.72
C PHE A 52 -7.98 11.53 8.93
N VAL A 53 -7.60 10.57 9.79
CA VAL A 53 -6.77 10.80 11.00
C VAL A 53 -5.29 10.92 10.64
N LEU A 54 -4.95 11.86 9.75
CA LEU A 54 -3.59 12.40 9.69
C LEU A 54 -3.43 13.59 10.63
N HIS A 55 -4.51 14.12 11.20
CA HIS A 55 -4.50 15.29 12.08
C HIS A 55 -5.42 15.12 13.29
N PRO A 56 -4.94 15.27 14.54
CA PRO A 56 -5.84 15.43 15.67
C PRO A 56 -6.55 16.80 15.57
N ALA A 57 -7.85 16.75 15.75
CA ALA A 57 -8.78 17.87 15.63
C ALA A 57 -8.93 18.65 16.95
N ASP A 58 -7.87 18.74 17.78
CA ASP A 58 -7.95 19.53 19.01
C ASP A 58 -7.82 21.02 18.65
N PRO A 59 -8.87 21.84 18.85
CA PRO A 59 -8.87 23.26 18.47
C PRO A 59 -7.80 24.09 19.18
N GLY A 60 -7.16 23.56 20.23
CA GLY A 60 -6.10 24.23 21.00
C GLY A 60 -4.66 23.89 20.61
N VAL A 61 -4.42 22.95 19.68
CA VAL A 61 -3.07 22.49 19.32
C VAL A 61 -2.68 22.99 17.94
N GLY A 62 -1.55 23.72 17.86
CA GLY A 62 -1.02 24.23 16.59
C GLY A 62 -0.55 23.10 15.66
N THR A 63 -0.33 23.41 14.38
CA THR A 63 0.28 22.47 13.43
C THR A 63 1.51 23.10 12.79
N HIS A 64 2.62 22.35 12.74
CA HIS A 64 3.81 22.75 12.01
C HIS A 64 4.21 21.67 11.01
N VAL A 65 4.33 22.06 9.75
CA VAL A 65 4.90 21.21 8.70
C VAL A 65 6.34 21.62 8.49
N ILE A 66 7.26 20.66 8.58
CA ILE A 66 8.71 20.86 8.46
C ILE A 66 9.20 20.05 7.26
N GLU A 67 9.73 20.71 6.25
CA GLU A 67 10.40 20.04 5.14
C GLU A 67 11.88 19.82 5.45
N ILE A 68 12.34 18.59 5.22
CA ILE A 68 13.73 18.15 5.28
C ILE A 68 14.19 17.94 3.83
N SER A 69 14.99 18.87 3.32
CA SER A 69 15.37 18.89 1.90
C SER A 69 16.87 18.95 1.65
N GLY A 70 17.30 18.54 0.45
CA GLY A 70 18.70 18.55 0.08
C GLY A 70 19.51 17.37 0.63
N PRO A 71 20.82 17.28 0.34
CA PRO A 71 21.64 16.14 0.73
C PRO A 71 21.80 16.03 2.25
N ILE A 72 21.70 14.82 2.79
CA ILE A 72 21.95 14.54 4.21
C ILE A 72 23.47 14.53 4.46
N ALA A 73 23.95 15.40 5.34
CA ALA A 73 25.36 15.53 5.68
C ALA A 73 25.58 15.51 7.20
N LYS A 74 26.76 15.07 7.63
CA LYS A 74 27.14 15.00 9.06
C LYS A 74 26.78 16.29 9.83
N GLY A 75 26.12 16.13 10.97
CA GLY A 75 25.66 17.21 11.84
C GLY A 75 24.20 17.63 11.61
N ASP A 76 23.56 17.19 10.53
CA ASP A 76 22.18 17.53 10.22
C ASP A 76 21.15 16.99 11.22
N ALA A 77 21.41 15.85 11.87
CA ALA A 77 20.54 15.34 12.94
C ALA A 77 20.50 16.29 14.14
N GLY A 78 21.66 16.85 14.51
CA GLY A 78 21.74 17.86 15.58
C GLY A 78 21.06 19.17 15.20
N LYS A 79 21.21 19.59 13.94
CA LYS A 79 20.49 20.77 13.42
C LYS A 79 18.98 20.56 13.40
N LEU A 80 18.50 19.37 13.01
CA LEU A 80 17.09 19.03 13.06
C LEU A 80 16.56 19.10 14.50
N SER A 81 17.28 18.51 15.47
CA SER A 81 16.89 18.60 16.88
C SER A 81 16.78 20.05 17.33
N ALA A 82 17.82 20.86 17.10
CA ALA A 82 17.82 22.27 17.46
C ALA A 82 16.70 23.07 16.77
N PHE A 83 16.39 22.72 15.51
CA PHE A 83 15.29 23.33 14.77
C PHE A 83 13.93 22.98 15.39
N LEU A 84 13.71 21.71 15.74
CA LEU A 84 12.47 21.25 16.38
C LEU A 84 12.32 21.83 17.81
N ASP A 85 13.42 21.98 18.54
CA ASP A 85 13.42 22.56 19.89
C ASP A 85 13.13 24.07 19.87
N ALA A 86 13.45 24.75 18.77
CA ALA A 86 13.17 26.18 18.59
C ALA A 86 11.70 26.49 18.22
N ILE A 87 10.87 25.47 17.97
CA ILE A 87 9.44 25.65 17.70
C ILE A 87 8.68 25.74 19.02
N ASP A 88 8.22 26.94 19.35
CA ASP A 88 7.49 27.24 20.58
C ASP A 88 6.01 26.76 20.56
N GLY A 89 5.51 26.38 21.73
CA GLY A 89 4.09 26.11 21.98
C GLY A 89 3.64 24.66 21.72
N PRO A 90 2.45 24.27 22.21
CA PRO A 90 1.88 22.95 21.96
C PRO A 90 1.46 22.84 20.48
N SER A 91 2.12 21.95 19.74
CA SER A 91 1.87 21.76 18.33
C SER A 91 2.08 20.31 17.90
N VAL A 92 1.29 19.83 16.96
CA VAL A 92 1.62 18.61 16.20
C VAL A 92 2.54 18.97 15.03
N ARG A 93 3.58 18.17 14.85
CA ARG A 93 4.65 18.37 13.88
C ARG A 93 4.59 17.29 12.81
N TYR A 94 4.66 17.69 11.55
CA TYR A 94 4.69 16.81 10.40
C TYR A 94 5.99 16.99 9.64
N LEU A 95 6.70 15.91 9.37
CA LEU A 95 7.99 15.97 8.68
C LEU A 95 7.83 15.53 7.23
N VAL A 96 8.19 16.38 6.28
CA VAL A 96 8.15 16.09 4.85
C VAL A 96 9.56 15.88 4.34
N PHE A 97 9.87 14.65 3.92
CA PHE A 97 11.16 14.30 3.37
C PHE A 97 11.21 14.58 1.86
N ASN A 98 12.25 15.31 1.44
CA ASN A 98 12.53 15.66 0.05
C ASN A 98 14.05 15.71 -0.19
N SER A 99 14.71 14.56 -0.07
CA SER A 99 16.16 14.45 -0.07
C SER A 99 16.67 13.35 -1.04
N PRO A 100 17.76 13.62 -1.80
CA PRO A 100 18.45 12.59 -2.57
C PRO A 100 19.23 11.60 -1.69
N GLY A 101 19.19 11.74 -0.36
CA GLY A 101 20.01 10.98 0.57
C GLY A 101 21.37 11.63 0.80
N GLY A 102 22.39 10.82 1.12
CA GLY A 102 23.70 11.31 1.51
C GLY A 102 24.34 10.38 2.55
N ASP A 103 24.78 10.95 3.66
CA ASP A 103 25.40 10.22 4.75
C ASP A 103 24.39 9.32 5.49
N PHE A 104 24.55 8.00 5.37
CA PHE A 104 23.67 7.02 6.00
C PHE A 104 23.72 7.08 7.52
N LEU A 105 24.91 7.28 8.12
CA LEU A 105 25.04 7.35 9.56
C LEU A 105 24.30 8.55 10.13
N GLU A 106 24.33 9.68 9.44
CA GLU A 106 23.54 10.85 9.81
C GLU A 106 22.05 10.64 9.56
N GLY A 107 21.67 10.00 8.45
CA GLY A 107 20.28 9.59 8.21
C GLY A 107 19.72 8.72 9.34
N PHE A 108 20.53 7.80 9.88
CA PHE A 108 20.13 6.97 11.02
C PHE A 108 19.92 7.79 12.29
N LYS A 109 20.75 8.80 12.55
CA LYS A 109 20.55 9.71 13.69
C LYS A 109 19.31 10.57 13.53
N ILE A 110 19.02 11.04 12.31
CA ILE A 110 17.76 11.75 12.03
C ILE A 110 16.57 10.87 12.40
N ALA A 111 16.58 9.61 11.96
CA ALA A 111 15.53 8.67 12.31
C ALA A 111 15.45 8.35 13.81
N ASP A 112 16.60 8.13 14.46
CA ASP A 112 16.66 7.85 15.89
C ASP A 112 16.07 9.04 16.71
N ASN A 113 16.30 10.29 16.29
CA ASN A 113 15.68 11.48 16.90
C ASN A 113 14.15 11.51 16.71
N ILE A 114 13.67 11.19 15.51
CA ILE A 114 12.23 11.16 15.21
C ILE A 114 11.55 10.04 16.00
N ARG A 115 12.13 8.84 15.98
CA ARG A 115 11.63 7.69 16.73
C ARG A 115 11.58 7.96 18.23
N TYR A 116 12.62 8.58 18.81
CA TYR A 116 12.61 8.95 20.23
C TYR A 116 11.41 9.82 20.60
N ASN A 117 10.97 10.72 19.71
CA ASN A 117 9.76 11.50 19.91
C ASN A 117 8.49 10.63 19.80
N LEU A 118 8.39 9.80 18.77
CA LEU A 118 7.25 8.89 18.56
C LEU A 118 7.03 7.93 19.75
N GLU A 119 8.12 7.48 20.36
CA GLU A 119 8.12 6.55 21.51
C GLU A 119 8.04 7.27 22.87
N SER A 120 7.97 8.60 22.88
CA SER A 120 7.90 9.38 24.12
C SER A 120 6.51 9.32 24.76
N GLN A 121 6.40 9.77 26.02
CA GLN A 121 5.10 9.81 26.70
C GLN A 121 4.11 10.81 26.05
N ASP A 122 4.64 11.89 25.49
CA ASP A 122 3.88 12.97 24.86
C ASP A 122 4.39 13.20 23.42
N PRO A 123 4.17 12.24 22.50
CA PRO A 123 4.64 12.36 21.13
C PRO A 123 3.94 13.53 20.45
N ASN A 124 4.72 14.39 19.83
CA ASN A 124 4.20 15.55 19.10
C ASN A 124 4.51 15.52 17.60
N ILE A 125 5.18 14.48 17.12
CA ILE A 125 5.26 14.17 15.69
C ILE A 125 4.03 13.37 15.29
N GLY A 126 3.17 13.97 14.45
CA GLY A 126 1.94 13.33 13.96
C GLY A 126 2.14 12.44 12.74
N GLY A 127 3.31 12.52 12.09
CA GLY A 127 3.64 11.70 10.94
C GLY A 127 4.83 12.22 10.13
N VAL A 128 5.41 11.32 9.35
CA VAL A 128 6.45 11.62 8.35
C VAL A 128 5.94 11.28 6.95
N PHE A 129 6.30 12.10 5.97
CA PHE A 129 5.71 12.10 4.63
C PHE A 129 6.78 12.12 3.54
N VAL A 130 6.52 11.42 2.44
CA VAL A 130 7.09 11.73 1.13
C VAL A 130 5.93 12.08 0.21
N LEU A 131 5.94 13.30 -0.33
CA LEU A 131 4.82 13.86 -1.09
C LEU A 131 4.96 13.63 -2.59
N LYS A 132 3.85 13.79 -3.30
CA LYS A 132 3.79 13.64 -4.76
C LYS A 132 4.80 14.56 -5.44
N ASN A 133 5.50 14.04 -6.44
CA ASN A 133 6.58 14.73 -7.17
C ASN A 133 7.81 15.11 -6.30
N THR A 134 7.91 14.62 -5.06
CA THR A 134 9.14 14.69 -4.27
C THR A 134 9.78 13.32 -4.17
N ARG A 135 11.02 13.30 -3.69
CA ARG A 135 11.81 12.08 -3.57
C ARG A 135 12.54 11.99 -2.24
N CYS A 136 12.62 10.78 -1.72
CA CYS A 136 13.41 10.44 -0.55
C CYS A 136 14.22 9.19 -0.90
N LEU A 137 15.50 9.40 -1.22
CA LEU A 137 16.36 8.36 -1.80
C LEU A 137 17.48 7.98 -0.82
N SER A 138 18.00 6.76 -0.93
CA SER A 138 19.21 6.31 -0.22
C SER A 138 19.08 6.48 1.32
N ALA A 139 20.00 7.21 1.96
CA ALA A 139 19.99 7.50 3.38
C ALA A 139 18.67 8.15 3.84
N CYS A 140 18.03 8.96 2.99
CA CYS A 140 16.71 9.52 3.28
C CYS A 140 15.67 8.41 3.41
N ALA A 141 15.64 7.47 2.44
CA ALA A 141 14.64 6.41 2.43
C ALA A 141 14.73 5.54 3.69
N LEU A 142 15.95 5.20 4.14
CA LEU A 142 16.13 4.51 5.41
C LEU A 142 15.81 5.37 6.62
N ALA A 143 16.12 6.67 6.60
CA ALA A 143 15.75 7.57 7.68
C ALA A 143 14.23 7.65 7.85
N PHE A 144 13.50 7.77 6.73
CA PHE A 144 12.04 7.69 6.67
C PHE A 144 11.54 6.34 7.18
N SER A 145 12.11 5.22 6.74
CA SER A 145 11.69 3.88 7.19
C SER A 145 11.87 3.64 8.68
N LEU A 146 12.94 4.15 9.27
CA LEU A 146 13.25 4.00 10.70
C LEU A 146 12.47 5.00 11.59
N SER A 147 11.75 5.96 11.00
CA SER A 147 10.94 6.95 11.70
C SER A 147 9.57 6.37 12.08
N VAL A 148 9.59 5.38 12.97
CA VAL A 148 8.42 4.59 13.39
C VAL A 148 8.59 4.15 14.83
N ASP A 149 7.49 4.10 15.58
CA ASP A 149 7.46 3.53 16.93
C ASP A 149 7.65 2.01 16.85
N MET A 150 8.70 1.50 17.50
CA MET A 150 9.04 0.07 17.53
C MET A 150 8.73 -0.60 18.87
N VAL A 151 8.28 0.16 19.88
CA VAL A 151 8.12 -0.31 21.27
C VAL A 151 6.66 -0.34 21.71
N SER A 152 5.85 0.59 21.23
CA SER A 152 4.42 0.68 21.53
C SER A 152 3.66 -0.19 20.54
N PRO A 153 3.04 -1.28 21.02
CA PRO A 153 2.59 -2.27 20.07
C PRO A 153 1.33 -1.78 19.33
N PHE A 154 0.52 -0.90 19.93
CA PHE A 154 -0.69 -0.27 19.34
C PHE A 154 -0.43 1.03 18.57
N ALA A 155 0.82 1.39 18.32
CA ALA A 155 1.11 2.55 17.49
C ALA A 155 0.66 2.29 16.04
N ASN A 156 -0.04 3.26 15.46
CA ASN A 156 -0.29 3.25 14.02
C ASN A 156 1.02 3.58 13.29
N ASP A 157 1.21 3.05 12.07
CA ASP A 157 2.34 3.48 11.25
C ASP A 157 2.24 4.97 10.94
N ALA A 158 3.31 5.69 11.22
CA ALA A 158 3.43 7.14 11.06
C ALA A 158 4.10 7.54 9.73
N ARG A 159 4.39 6.57 8.85
CA ARG A 159 5.16 6.78 7.61
C ARG A 159 4.26 6.76 6.39
N TYR A 160 3.96 7.95 5.87
CA TYR A 160 3.03 8.14 4.77
C TYR A 160 3.75 8.41 3.45
N VAL A 161 3.32 7.71 2.39
CA VAL A 161 3.89 7.88 1.05
C VAL A 161 2.77 8.28 0.10
N GLU A 162 2.81 9.52 -0.37
CA GLU A 162 1.78 10.01 -1.29
C GLU A 162 1.91 9.33 -2.66
N LYS A 163 0.77 9.09 -3.30
CA LYS A 163 0.73 8.58 -4.67
C LYS A 163 1.55 9.47 -5.62
N GLY A 164 2.55 8.88 -6.29
CA GLY A 164 3.45 9.61 -7.19
C GLY A 164 4.67 10.25 -6.52
N ALA A 165 4.89 10.00 -5.23
CA ALA A 165 6.18 10.20 -4.57
C ALA A 165 7.22 9.17 -5.05
N GLU A 166 8.50 9.42 -4.81
CA GLU A 166 9.58 8.45 -5.05
C GLU A 166 10.36 8.15 -3.76
N LEU A 167 10.06 7.01 -3.14
CA LEU A 167 10.83 6.47 -2.02
C LEU A 167 11.79 5.40 -2.54
N GLY A 168 13.09 5.69 -2.55
CA GLY A 168 14.09 4.91 -3.29
C GLY A 168 15.14 4.24 -2.41
N PHE A 169 15.24 2.91 -2.49
CA PHE A 169 16.15 2.09 -1.71
C PHE A 169 17.27 1.50 -2.55
N HIS A 170 18.45 1.43 -1.97
CA HIS A 170 19.61 0.73 -2.52
C HIS A 170 20.53 0.34 -1.37
N MET A 171 21.38 -0.65 -1.58
CA MET A 171 22.40 -0.99 -0.62
C MET A 171 23.57 0.00 -0.67
N ALA A 172 24.18 0.22 0.48
CA ALA A 172 25.41 0.98 0.62
C ALA A 172 26.42 0.70 -0.51
N TYR A 173 26.66 1.73 -1.33
CA TYR A 173 27.69 1.72 -2.37
C TYR A 173 28.74 2.80 -2.06
N LEU A 174 30.00 2.47 -2.27
CA LEU A 174 31.09 3.43 -2.27
C LEU A 174 31.69 3.48 -3.68
N ALA A 175 31.67 4.67 -4.29
CA ALA A 175 32.31 4.90 -5.58
C ALA A 175 33.80 4.58 -5.47
N GLY A 176 34.25 3.58 -6.24
CA GLY A 176 35.64 3.16 -6.23
C GLY A 176 36.50 4.12 -7.04
N ASP A 177 37.52 4.70 -6.40
CA ASP A 177 38.70 5.20 -7.11
C ASP A 177 39.86 4.24 -6.83
N GLN A 178 40.51 3.77 -7.90
CA GLN A 178 41.55 2.75 -7.82
C GLN A 178 42.81 3.32 -7.15
N GLY A 179 43.02 3.00 -5.88
CA GLY A 179 44.24 3.36 -5.15
C GLY A 179 44.04 3.46 -3.64
N ALA A 180 44.38 2.38 -2.91
CA ALA A 180 44.35 2.13 -1.45
C ALA A 180 43.38 0.99 -1.03
N GLN A 181 43.76 -0.26 -1.30
CA GLN A 181 42.83 -1.39 -1.30
C GLN A 181 42.66 -2.18 0.03
N VAL A 182 43.28 -1.85 1.17
CA VAL A 182 43.12 -2.68 2.40
C VAL A 182 42.43 -1.96 3.57
N GLU A 183 42.87 -0.76 3.97
CA GLU A 183 42.18 0.11 4.98
C GLU A 183 40.83 0.69 4.52
N ARG A 184 40.41 0.36 3.30
CA ARG A 184 39.09 0.71 2.77
C ARG A 184 38.14 -0.47 2.84
N ILE A 185 38.62 -1.72 2.81
CA ILE A 185 37.75 -2.91 2.81
C ILE A 185 37.11 -3.11 4.18
N ASP A 186 37.87 -2.97 5.26
CA ASP A 186 37.37 -3.01 6.64
C ASP A 186 36.28 -1.94 6.87
N LYS A 187 36.49 -0.72 6.40
CA LYS A 187 35.51 0.37 6.47
C LYS A 187 34.28 0.12 5.60
N ILE A 188 34.46 -0.45 4.40
CA ILE A 188 33.34 -0.83 3.51
C ILE A 188 32.49 -1.92 4.15
N LEU A 189 33.12 -2.96 4.69
CA LEU A 189 32.43 -4.06 5.35
C LEU A 189 31.70 -3.56 6.61
N ALA A 190 32.37 -2.76 7.45
CA ALA A 190 31.77 -2.15 8.62
C ALA A 190 30.55 -1.28 8.25
N PHE A 191 30.64 -0.49 7.18
CA PHE A 191 29.54 0.33 6.70
C PHE A 191 28.37 -0.52 6.15
N GLY A 192 28.67 -1.55 5.36
CA GLY A 192 27.68 -2.50 4.87
C GLY A 192 26.96 -3.22 6.02
N TYR A 193 27.68 -3.59 7.08
CA TYR A 193 27.09 -4.16 8.29
C TYR A 193 26.19 -3.18 9.04
N GLN A 194 26.56 -1.91 9.13
CA GLN A 194 25.71 -0.88 9.76
C GLN A 194 24.40 -0.66 8.99
N VAL A 195 24.45 -0.60 7.66
CA VAL A 195 23.24 -0.49 6.83
C VAL A 195 22.37 -1.76 6.97
N THR A 196 23.02 -2.93 6.93
CA THR A 196 22.35 -4.21 7.14
C THR A 196 21.67 -4.28 8.51
N GLU A 197 22.34 -3.86 9.58
CA GLU A 197 21.77 -3.82 10.94
C GLU A 197 20.49 -2.99 10.98
N ARG A 198 20.42 -1.87 10.25
CA ARG A 198 19.22 -1.03 10.20
C ARG A 198 18.07 -1.70 9.46
N TYR A 199 18.32 -2.38 8.34
CA TYR A 199 17.31 -3.24 7.71
C TYR A 199 16.89 -4.39 8.64
N SER A 200 17.83 -5.05 9.30
CA SER A 200 17.56 -6.12 10.26
C SER A 200 16.71 -5.64 11.45
N LYS A 201 16.85 -4.39 11.90
CA LYS A 201 15.94 -3.80 12.90
C LYS A 201 14.52 -3.69 12.37
N LEU A 202 14.32 -3.18 11.16
CA LEU A 202 12.98 -3.10 10.56
C LEU A 202 12.32 -4.49 10.46
N ILE A 203 13.11 -5.51 10.14
CA ILE A 203 12.66 -6.90 10.07
C ILE A 203 12.37 -7.46 11.46
N GLY A 204 13.31 -7.34 12.40
CA GLY A 204 13.21 -7.93 13.74
C GLY A 204 12.06 -7.35 14.59
N PHE A 205 11.64 -6.11 14.31
CA PHE A 205 10.48 -5.47 14.92
C PHE A 205 9.20 -5.57 14.07
N ASN A 206 9.21 -6.36 12.98
CA ASN A 206 8.07 -6.57 12.09
C ASN A 206 7.51 -5.27 11.47
N ILE A 207 8.35 -4.26 11.29
CA ILE A 207 7.97 -2.96 10.74
C ILE A 207 7.86 -3.03 9.21
N ASN A 208 8.90 -3.59 8.58
CA ASN A 208 8.97 -3.82 7.14
C ASN A 208 9.39 -5.28 6.91
N PRO A 209 8.87 -5.93 5.86
CA PRO A 209 9.17 -7.32 5.60
C PRO A 209 10.60 -7.47 5.02
N PRO A 210 11.24 -8.64 5.16
CA PRO A 210 12.60 -8.91 4.64
C PRO A 210 12.81 -8.54 3.18
N GLU A 211 11.76 -8.66 2.39
CA GLU A 211 11.60 -8.29 0.99
C GLU A 211 12.14 -6.89 0.69
N LEU A 212 11.93 -5.91 1.58
CA LEU A 212 12.45 -4.56 1.37
C LEU A 212 13.98 -4.55 1.31
N MET A 213 14.64 -5.30 2.19
CA MET A 213 16.09 -5.45 2.19
C MET A 213 16.57 -6.26 0.98
N MET A 214 15.85 -7.34 0.64
CA MET A 214 16.17 -8.17 -0.53
C MET A 214 16.09 -7.39 -1.85
N GLU A 215 15.09 -6.54 -2.02
CA GLU A 215 15.00 -5.66 -3.19
C GLU A 215 16.14 -4.64 -3.17
N ALA A 216 16.40 -3.97 -2.03
CA ALA A 216 17.52 -3.04 -1.92
C ALA A 216 18.88 -3.67 -2.27
N LEU A 217 19.11 -4.95 -1.91
CA LEU A 217 20.32 -5.71 -2.24
C LEU A 217 20.55 -5.88 -3.75
N LYS A 218 19.50 -5.90 -4.57
CA LYS A 218 19.61 -5.97 -6.03
C LYS A 218 20.12 -4.66 -6.65
N HIS A 219 20.19 -3.59 -5.86
CA HIS A 219 20.59 -2.26 -6.25
C HIS A 219 21.83 -1.83 -5.47
N SER A 220 23.02 -2.02 -6.07
CA SER A 220 24.31 -1.79 -5.41
C SER A 220 25.18 -0.74 -6.12
N THR A 221 24.57 0.15 -6.91
CA THR A 221 25.27 1.25 -7.59
C THR A 221 24.60 2.59 -7.30
N ALA A 222 25.34 3.68 -7.43
CA ALA A 222 24.88 5.02 -7.03
C ALA A 222 23.58 5.50 -7.71
N ASP A 223 23.30 5.02 -8.93
CA ASP A 223 22.14 5.46 -9.74
C ASP A 223 21.04 4.39 -9.85
N SER A 224 21.20 3.26 -9.16
CA SER A 224 20.27 2.14 -9.19
C SER A 224 19.48 2.10 -7.90
N PHE A 225 18.16 2.14 -7.99
CA PHE A 225 17.27 2.12 -6.83
C PHE A 225 16.05 1.24 -7.09
N PHE A 226 15.59 0.59 -6.02
CA PHE A 226 14.26 0.04 -5.91
C PHE A 226 13.30 1.15 -5.46
N TYR A 227 12.27 1.45 -6.26
CA TYR A 227 11.35 2.57 -6.00
C TYR A 227 9.97 2.11 -5.53
N LEU A 228 9.50 2.78 -4.47
CA LEU A 228 8.12 2.75 -3.99
C LEU A 228 7.43 4.08 -4.31
N ARG A 229 6.17 4.02 -4.76
CA ARG A 229 5.42 5.17 -5.33
C ARG A 229 4.01 5.38 -4.77
N GLY A 230 3.78 4.99 -3.53
CA GLY A 230 2.49 5.12 -2.85
C GLY A 230 1.39 4.25 -3.47
N GLY A 231 1.75 3.08 -4.03
CA GLY A 231 0.79 2.09 -4.53
C GLY A 231 0.73 0.85 -3.64
N ILE A 232 0.09 -0.22 -4.11
CA ILE A 232 -0.06 -1.45 -3.33
C ILE A 232 1.27 -2.07 -2.91
N ASN A 233 2.32 -1.97 -3.74
CA ASN A 233 3.66 -2.44 -3.38
C ASN A 233 4.29 -1.61 -2.25
N THR A 234 3.92 -0.33 -2.15
CA THR A 234 4.34 0.52 -1.03
C THR A 234 3.65 0.11 0.27
N TRP A 235 2.37 -0.27 0.20
CA TRP A 235 1.65 -0.85 1.33
C TRP A 235 2.23 -2.20 1.76
N ASN A 236 2.43 -3.09 0.78
CA ASN A 236 2.99 -4.44 0.94
C ASN A 236 4.38 -4.44 1.59
N LEU A 237 5.23 -3.49 1.23
CA LEU A 237 6.56 -3.33 1.82
C LEU A 237 6.57 -2.53 3.10
N GLY A 238 5.41 -2.15 3.59
CA GLY A 238 5.24 -1.69 4.92
C GLY A 238 5.32 -0.20 5.11
N PHE A 239 4.57 0.53 4.30
CA PHE A 239 4.33 1.96 4.48
C PHE A 239 2.84 2.23 4.34
N SER A 240 2.42 3.47 4.60
CA SER A 240 1.02 3.88 4.50
C SER A 240 0.79 4.76 3.26
N PRO A 241 0.35 4.21 2.11
CA PRO A 241 0.01 5.02 0.96
C PRO A 241 -1.14 5.98 1.21
N VAL A 242 -0.98 7.22 0.77
CA VAL A 242 -1.99 8.26 0.88
C VAL A 242 -2.23 8.98 -0.45
N SER A 243 -3.42 9.52 -0.64
CA SER A 243 -3.78 10.34 -1.81
C SER A 243 -4.96 11.25 -1.46
N ASN A 244 -5.10 12.35 -2.19
CA ASN A 244 -6.32 13.17 -2.23
C ASN A 244 -7.08 13.01 -3.56
N GLU A 245 -6.66 12.05 -4.39
CA GLU A 245 -7.27 11.71 -5.68
C GLU A 245 -8.26 10.55 -5.58
N ALA A 246 -8.72 10.05 -6.73
CA ALA A 246 -9.80 9.08 -6.84
C ALA A 246 -9.55 7.78 -6.07
N GLU A 247 -8.31 7.31 -6.01
CA GLU A 247 -7.93 6.06 -5.36
C GLU A 247 -8.22 6.05 -3.86
N ALA A 248 -8.24 7.22 -3.21
CA ALA A 248 -8.57 7.34 -1.79
C ALA A 248 -10.06 7.58 -1.52
N ASN A 249 -10.91 7.58 -2.56
CA ASN A 249 -12.35 7.64 -2.38
C ASN A 249 -12.89 6.28 -1.95
N LEU A 250 -13.99 6.30 -1.20
CA LEU A 250 -14.67 5.10 -0.71
C LEU A 250 -15.38 4.37 -1.85
N VAL A 251 -15.38 3.04 -1.78
CA VAL A 251 -16.27 2.23 -2.61
C VAL A 251 -17.69 2.33 -2.05
N HIS A 252 -18.62 2.67 -2.93
CA HIS A 252 -20.05 2.58 -2.66
C HIS A 252 -20.66 1.46 -3.52
N VAL A 253 -21.13 0.41 -2.87
CA VAL A 253 -21.75 -0.75 -3.52
C VAL A 253 -23.21 -0.40 -3.81
N GLY A 254 -23.49 -0.04 -5.08
CA GLY A 254 -24.84 0.22 -5.58
C GLY A 254 -25.57 -1.06 -5.99
N ASP A 255 -26.82 -0.92 -6.42
CA ASP A 255 -27.60 -2.05 -6.96
C ASP A 255 -26.96 -2.62 -8.24
N GLY A 256 -26.88 -3.95 -8.34
CA GLY A 256 -26.31 -4.66 -9.49
C GLY A 256 -24.78 -4.79 -9.49
N VAL A 257 -24.10 -4.39 -8.42
CA VAL A 257 -22.66 -4.61 -8.24
C VAL A 257 -22.44 -5.95 -7.54
N ASP A 258 -22.11 -6.96 -8.33
CA ASP A 258 -21.90 -8.32 -7.84
C ASP A 258 -20.44 -8.73 -8.05
N TYR A 259 -19.62 -8.55 -7.01
CA TYR A 259 -18.23 -8.99 -6.97
C TYR A 259 -18.09 -10.13 -5.97
N ASP A 260 -17.13 -11.01 -6.22
CA ASP A 260 -16.71 -12.00 -5.25
C ASP A 260 -16.14 -11.29 -4.01
N ALA A 261 -16.76 -11.54 -2.86
CA ALA A 261 -16.37 -10.94 -1.60
C ALA A 261 -15.01 -11.49 -1.11
N ASN A 262 -14.67 -12.72 -1.49
CA ASN A 262 -13.42 -13.36 -1.08
C ASN A 262 -12.20 -12.62 -1.63
N GLU A 263 -12.30 -12.07 -2.84
CA GLU A 263 -11.19 -11.38 -3.50
C GLU A 263 -10.73 -10.14 -2.73
N ILE A 264 -11.63 -9.47 -2.01
CA ILE A 264 -11.25 -8.36 -1.11
C ILE A 264 -10.40 -8.90 0.05
N CYS A 265 -10.84 -9.98 0.68
CA CYS A 265 -10.13 -10.62 1.77
C CYS A 265 -8.78 -11.19 1.32
N ASN A 266 -8.72 -11.84 0.15
CA ASN A 266 -7.49 -12.34 -0.45
C ASN A 266 -6.52 -11.22 -0.77
N THR A 267 -7.00 -10.12 -1.38
CA THR A 267 -6.14 -8.97 -1.68
C THR A 267 -5.55 -8.37 -0.41
N VAL A 268 -6.36 -8.16 0.64
CA VAL A 268 -5.87 -7.63 1.92
C VAL A 268 -4.92 -8.62 2.60
N ASN A 269 -5.18 -9.93 2.52
CA ASN A 269 -4.31 -10.96 3.11
C ASN A 269 -2.95 -11.06 2.42
N VAL A 270 -2.93 -11.07 1.09
CA VAL A 270 -1.70 -11.22 0.29
C VAL A 270 -0.88 -9.93 0.25
N ALA A 271 -1.55 -8.79 0.13
CA ALA A 271 -0.88 -7.50 -0.01
C ALA A 271 -0.62 -6.78 1.32
N GLY A 272 -1.35 -7.11 2.39
CA GLY A 272 -1.11 -6.55 3.72
C GLY A 272 0.17 -7.10 4.37
N ARG A 273 0.65 -6.40 5.39
CA ARG A 273 1.81 -6.75 6.22
C ARG A 273 1.52 -7.76 7.32
N SER A 274 0.26 -7.89 7.74
CA SER A 274 -0.15 -8.59 8.96
C SER A 274 0.41 -10.01 9.14
N PHE A 275 0.94 -10.62 8.07
CA PHE A 275 1.41 -12.00 8.10
C PHE A 275 2.80 -12.22 7.49
N LYS A 276 3.50 -11.16 7.02
CA LYS A 276 4.80 -11.30 6.33
C LYS A 276 6.03 -11.36 7.24
N ALA A 277 5.88 -11.14 8.54
CA ALA A 277 6.99 -11.31 9.48
C ALA A 277 7.34 -12.78 9.78
N TYR A 278 6.45 -13.71 9.46
CA TYR A 278 6.73 -15.13 9.55
C TYR A 278 7.01 -15.65 8.14
N TYR A 279 8.22 -16.18 7.93
CA TYR A 279 8.75 -16.69 6.65
C TYR A 279 7.99 -17.87 6.05
N GLU A 280 6.82 -18.21 6.59
CA GLU A 280 5.98 -19.27 6.10
C GLU A 280 4.57 -18.71 5.95
N VAL A 281 3.84 -19.22 4.96
CA VAL A 281 2.38 -19.33 4.95
C VAL A 281 1.46 -18.22 4.39
N ALA A 282 1.91 -17.14 3.73
CA ALA A 282 0.95 -16.27 3.00
C ALA A 282 0.31 -16.99 1.79
N ASP A 283 1.11 -17.70 0.98
CA ASP A 283 0.64 -18.42 -0.22
C ASP A 283 -0.15 -19.70 0.11
N LEU A 284 0.05 -20.25 1.31
CA LEU A 284 -0.57 -21.50 1.77
C LEU A 284 -1.93 -21.29 2.45
N PHE A 285 -2.35 -20.04 2.69
CA PHE A 285 -3.61 -19.70 3.35
C PHE A 285 -4.41 -18.64 2.59
N GLN A 286 -4.46 -18.75 1.26
CA GLN A 286 -5.50 -18.07 0.50
C GLN A 286 -6.88 -18.55 0.97
N PHE A 287 -7.83 -17.63 1.08
CA PHE A 287 -9.21 -18.05 1.22
C PHE A 287 -9.65 -18.65 -0.11
N MET A 288 -10.01 -19.93 -0.09
CA MET A 288 -10.51 -20.61 -1.27
C MET A 288 -11.82 -19.98 -1.74
N ASN A 289 -12.17 -20.18 -3.01
CA ASN A 289 -13.38 -19.61 -3.58
C ASN A 289 -14.63 -20.05 -2.81
N SER A 290 -15.56 -19.12 -2.66
CA SER A 290 -16.89 -19.36 -2.08
C SER A 290 -17.90 -18.56 -2.88
N ASP A 291 -19.14 -19.05 -2.95
CA ASP A 291 -20.21 -18.36 -3.69
C ASP A 291 -20.73 -17.08 -3.00
N PHE A 292 -20.02 -16.54 -2.00
CA PHE A 292 -20.46 -15.36 -1.26
C PHE A 292 -20.07 -14.06 -1.98
N THR A 293 -21.07 -13.24 -2.26
CA THR A 293 -20.92 -12.01 -3.05
C THR A 293 -21.16 -10.75 -2.22
N LEU A 294 -20.83 -9.58 -2.78
CA LEU A 294 -21.23 -8.29 -2.18
C LEU A 294 -22.75 -8.10 -2.14
N SER A 295 -23.50 -8.75 -3.05
CA SER A 295 -24.97 -8.76 -3.00
C SER A 295 -25.49 -9.50 -1.77
N ASP A 296 -24.86 -10.62 -1.42
CA ASP A 296 -25.18 -11.37 -0.21
C ASP A 296 -24.87 -10.55 1.04
N LEU A 297 -23.70 -9.89 1.09
CA LEU A 297 -23.35 -8.95 2.17
C LEU A 297 -24.40 -7.83 2.31
N LYS A 298 -24.90 -7.27 1.20
CA LYS A 298 -25.97 -6.28 1.21
C LYS A 298 -27.25 -6.79 1.85
N SER A 299 -27.61 -8.03 1.56
CA SER A 299 -28.81 -8.68 2.11
C SER A 299 -28.78 -8.79 3.64
N LEU A 300 -27.60 -8.67 4.26
CA LEU A 300 -27.42 -8.72 5.71
C LEU A 300 -27.91 -7.47 6.44
N LYS A 301 -28.22 -6.37 5.72
CA LYS A 301 -28.81 -5.11 6.25
C LYS A 301 -28.02 -4.50 7.42
N GLY A 302 -26.74 -4.19 7.19
CA GLY A 302 -25.87 -3.57 8.20
C GLY A 302 -25.21 -4.56 9.17
N ARG A 303 -25.52 -5.86 9.07
CA ARG A 303 -24.76 -6.93 9.75
C ARG A 303 -23.49 -7.27 8.97
N THR A 304 -22.56 -7.94 9.66
CA THR A 304 -21.23 -8.27 9.13
C THR A 304 -21.15 -9.73 8.69
N ALA A 305 -20.27 -10.01 7.74
CA ALA A 305 -19.91 -11.36 7.34
C ALA A 305 -18.41 -11.56 7.59
N THR A 306 -18.04 -12.67 8.22
CA THR A 306 -16.63 -13.04 8.40
C THR A 306 -16.34 -14.30 7.62
N LEU A 307 -15.40 -14.19 6.68
CA LEU A 307 -14.73 -15.29 6.03
C LEU A 307 -13.62 -15.78 6.95
N TYR A 308 -13.54 -17.07 7.21
CA TYR A 308 -12.54 -17.61 8.12
C TYR A 308 -11.87 -18.85 7.59
N THR A 309 -10.64 -19.08 8.04
CA THR A 309 -9.95 -20.37 8.04
C THR A 309 -9.66 -20.77 9.49
N ASP A 310 -8.99 -21.89 9.72
CA ASP A 310 -8.51 -22.26 11.05
C ASP A 310 -7.51 -21.25 11.64
N ALA A 311 -6.85 -20.46 10.78
CA ALA A 311 -5.79 -19.54 11.18
C ALA A 311 -6.22 -18.07 11.13
N PHE A 312 -7.14 -17.69 10.24
CA PHE A 312 -7.43 -16.29 9.95
C PHE A 312 -8.92 -16.00 9.86
N SER A 313 -9.26 -14.75 10.09
CA SER A 313 -10.61 -14.24 9.89
C SER A 313 -10.53 -12.89 9.19
N CYS A 314 -11.30 -12.76 8.11
CA CYS A 314 -11.52 -11.54 7.37
C CYS A 314 -12.99 -11.14 7.49
N GLN A 315 -13.27 -10.00 8.10
CA GLN A 315 -14.63 -9.47 8.18
C GLN A 315 -14.85 -8.41 7.12
N LEU A 316 -15.95 -8.57 6.38
CA LEU A 316 -16.53 -7.52 5.57
C LEU A 316 -17.77 -6.97 6.26
N SER A 317 -17.89 -5.65 6.22
CA SER A 317 -19.05 -4.92 6.72
C SER A 317 -19.50 -3.91 5.69
N MET A 318 -20.80 -3.63 5.65
CA MET A 318 -21.34 -2.62 4.76
C MET A 318 -22.40 -1.78 5.47
N THR A 319 -22.26 -0.46 5.39
CA THR A 319 -23.27 0.46 5.94
C THR A 319 -24.56 0.41 5.10
N PRO A 320 -25.71 0.86 5.64
CA PRO A 320 -26.95 0.94 4.87
C PRO A 320 -26.82 1.77 3.57
N GLU A 321 -25.91 2.75 3.56
CA GLU A 321 -25.59 3.62 2.42
C GLU A 321 -24.66 2.95 1.39
N GLY A 322 -24.23 1.72 1.65
CA GLY A 322 -23.40 0.92 0.74
C GLY A 322 -21.89 1.15 0.88
N THR A 323 -21.43 1.82 1.95
CA THR A 323 -19.99 1.99 2.21
C THR A 323 -19.40 0.69 2.75
N LEU A 324 -18.40 0.17 2.06
CA LEU A 324 -17.76 -1.12 2.39
C LEU A 324 -16.55 -0.91 3.32
N SER A 325 -16.36 -1.81 4.29
CA SER A 325 -15.17 -1.88 5.14
C SER A 325 -14.69 -3.31 5.34
N VAL A 326 -13.40 -3.46 5.63
CA VAL A 326 -12.68 -4.73 5.79
C VAL A 326 -11.84 -4.71 7.06
N ALA A 327 -11.80 -5.84 7.76
CA ALA A 327 -10.88 -6.10 8.86
C ALA A 327 -10.28 -7.49 8.68
N LEU A 328 -9.00 -7.65 9.00
CA LEU A 328 -8.29 -8.92 8.90
C LEU A 328 -7.49 -9.15 10.18
N TRP A 329 -7.61 -10.35 10.76
CA TRP A 329 -6.88 -10.73 11.97
C TRP A 329 -6.58 -12.22 12.00
N ARG A 330 -5.64 -12.60 12.87
CA ARG A 330 -5.35 -14.02 13.15
C ARG A 330 -6.28 -14.55 14.23
N GLY A 331 -6.75 -15.76 14.03
CA GLY A 331 -7.55 -16.50 14.99
C GLY A 331 -8.98 -16.74 14.52
N LYS A 332 -9.72 -17.42 15.38
CA LYS A 332 -11.07 -17.89 15.07
C LYS A 332 -12.04 -16.71 14.86
N PRO A 333 -13.05 -16.90 14.02
CA PRO A 333 -14.06 -15.89 13.77
C PRO A 333 -14.94 -15.70 15.01
N LEU A 334 -15.44 -14.48 15.18
CA LEU A 334 -16.44 -14.16 16.21
C LEU A 334 -17.86 -14.54 15.74
N CYS A 335 -18.03 -15.76 15.22
CA CYS A 335 -19.29 -16.23 14.62
C CYS A 335 -20.41 -16.26 15.66
N LEU A 336 -21.54 -15.68 15.28
CA LEU A 336 -22.81 -15.78 15.99
C LEU A 336 -23.72 -16.83 15.33
N GLN A 337 -23.63 -16.95 14.01
CA GLN A 337 -24.42 -17.89 13.22
C GLN A 337 -23.61 -18.31 11.99
N GLN A 338 -23.61 -19.61 11.70
CA GLN A 338 -22.96 -20.18 10.52
C GLN A 338 -23.65 -19.72 9.22
N GLY A 339 -22.84 -19.48 8.18
CA GLY A 339 -23.28 -19.06 6.84
C GLY A 339 -22.93 -20.10 5.78
N PRO A 340 -22.88 -19.73 4.48
CA PRO A 340 -22.55 -20.65 3.40
C PRO A 340 -21.06 -21.05 3.40
N GLY A 341 -20.78 -22.22 2.80
CA GLY A 341 -19.41 -22.65 2.53
C GLY A 341 -18.66 -23.29 3.70
N ASN A 342 -19.33 -23.78 4.75
CA ASN A 342 -18.71 -24.46 5.90
C ASN A 342 -18.25 -25.90 5.59
N GLU A 343 -17.53 -26.08 4.49
CA GLU A 343 -16.98 -27.38 4.09
C GLU A 343 -15.55 -27.54 4.63
N GLU A 344 -15.21 -28.75 5.05
CA GLU A 344 -13.84 -29.10 5.39
C GLU A 344 -13.09 -29.35 4.08
N VAL A 345 -12.18 -28.46 3.72
CA VAL A 345 -11.41 -28.58 2.48
C VAL A 345 -9.96 -28.85 2.87
N ASN A 346 -9.43 -30.00 2.44
CA ASN A 346 -8.08 -30.47 2.79
C ASN A 346 -7.81 -30.56 4.31
N GLY A 347 -8.83 -30.84 5.12
CA GLY A 347 -8.71 -30.96 6.58
C GLY A 347 -8.71 -29.63 7.34
N ALA A 348 -9.02 -28.53 6.67
CA ALA A 348 -9.17 -27.21 7.28
C ALA A 348 -10.60 -26.68 7.12
N LEU A 349 -11.17 -26.10 8.18
CA LEU A 349 -12.49 -25.47 8.12
C LEU A 349 -12.37 -24.08 7.49
N GLN A 350 -13.05 -23.89 6.36
CA GLN A 350 -13.27 -22.57 5.77
C GLN A 350 -14.78 -22.30 5.71
N GLY A 351 -15.20 -21.05 5.80
CA GLY A 351 -16.59 -20.68 5.56
C GLY A 351 -16.88 -19.21 5.82
N TRP A 352 -18.10 -18.80 5.50
CA TRP A 352 -18.64 -17.51 5.91
C TRP A 352 -19.55 -17.68 7.12
N CYS A 353 -19.50 -16.73 8.04
CA CYS A 353 -20.46 -16.67 9.13
C CYS A 353 -20.89 -15.23 9.40
N ALA A 354 -22.11 -15.07 9.94
CA ALA A 354 -22.48 -13.82 10.58
C ALA A 354 -21.75 -13.71 11.91
N SER A 355 -21.12 -12.57 12.17
CA SER A 355 -20.20 -12.38 13.29
C SER A 355 -20.51 -11.13 14.11
N ARG A 356 -19.85 -10.97 15.26
CA ARG A 356 -19.78 -9.66 15.93
C ARG A 356 -19.01 -8.67 15.08
N LYS A 357 -19.46 -7.42 15.05
CA LYS A 357 -18.77 -6.32 14.36
C LYS A 357 -17.45 -6.01 15.04
N VAL A 358 -16.44 -5.72 14.23
CA VAL A 358 -15.12 -5.30 14.71
C VAL A 358 -14.76 -3.96 14.07
N ILE A 359 -13.80 -3.26 14.68
CA ILE A 359 -13.23 -2.06 14.08
C ILE A 359 -12.62 -2.43 12.72
N SER A 360 -13.08 -1.78 11.65
CA SER A 360 -12.70 -2.09 10.26
C SER A 360 -12.25 -0.86 9.48
N ALA A 361 -11.39 -1.07 8.49
CA ALA A 361 -10.93 -0.02 7.60
C ALA A 361 -11.84 0.12 6.39
N PRO A 362 -12.12 1.34 5.89
CA PRO A 362 -12.88 1.50 4.66
C PRO A 362 -12.18 0.84 3.47
N VAL A 363 -12.97 0.27 2.55
CA VAL A 363 -12.48 -0.18 1.25
C VAL A 363 -12.52 0.99 0.28
N THR A 364 -11.36 1.39 -0.22
CA THR A 364 -11.20 2.49 -1.17
C THR A 364 -11.25 2.00 -2.62
N LEU A 365 -11.40 2.93 -3.56
CA LEU A 365 -11.28 2.65 -5.00
C LEU A 365 -9.88 2.14 -5.37
N GLY A 366 -8.83 2.53 -4.64
CA GLY A 366 -7.48 2.02 -4.83
C GLY A 366 -7.38 0.55 -4.44
N LEU A 367 -7.88 0.17 -3.26
CA LEU A 367 -7.93 -1.24 -2.84
C LEU A 367 -8.79 -2.07 -3.82
N MET A 368 -9.98 -1.58 -4.14
CA MET A 368 -10.89 -2.27 -5.08
C MET A 368 -10.33 -2.34 -6.50
N GLY A 369 -9.57 -1.33 -6.92
CA GLY A 369 -8.81 -1.35 -8.16
C GLY A 369 -7.89 -2.57 -8.20
N ASN A 370 -7.15 -2.81 -7.11
CA ASN A 370 -6.25 -3.97 -7.02
C ASN A 370 -7.03 -5.30 -7.00
N VAL A 371 -8.15 -5.39 -6.29
CA VAL A 371 -9.07 -6.56 -6.32
C VAL A 371 -9.50 -6.90 -7.75
N LEU A 372 -9.74 -5.88 -8.57
CA LEU A 372 -10.19 -6.01 -9.96
C LEU A 372 -9.01 -6.01 -10.97
N GLY A 373 -7.77 -6.18 -10.49
CA GLY A 373 -6.56 -6.17 -11.30
C GLY A 373 -6.28 -4.86 -12.06
N CYS A 374 -6.87 -3.76 -11.61
CA CYS A 374 -6.54 -2.39 -11.99
C CYS A 374 -5.67 -1.72 -10.93
N SER A 375 -4.36 -1.95 -11.00
CA SER A 375 -3.39 -1.36 -10.09
C SER A 375 -2.81 -0.10 -10.73
N ASP A 376 -3.00 1.06 -10.11
CA ASP A 376 -2.41 2.33 -10.58
C ASP A 376 -2.74 2.69 -12.04
N ASN A 377 -4.01 2.50 -12.43
CA ASN A 377 -4.48 2.68 -13.82
C ASN A 377 -3.77 1.79 -14.84
N ARG A 378 -3.20 0.68 -14.38
CA ARG A 378 -2.57 -0.35 -15.21
C ARG A 378 -3.22 -1.70 -14.93
N LEU A 379 -3.55 -2.41 -16.01
CA LEU A 379 -3.92 -3.81 -15.89
C LEU A 379 -2.72 -4.62 -15.46
N VAL A 380 -2.90 -5.36 -14.37
CA VAL A 380 -1.95 -6.36 -13.90
C VAL A 380 -2.55 -7.74 -14.17
N SER A 381 -1.82 -8.56 -14.92
CA SER A 381 -2.15 -9.96 -15.19
C SER A 381 -1.19 -10.86 -14.42
N SER A 382 -1.64 -11.98 -13.83
CA SER A 382 -0.70 -13.02 -13.40
C SER A 382 0.00 -13.65 -14.59
N GLY A 383 1.30 -13.88 -14.48
CA GLY A 383 1.91 -15.00 -15.18
C GLY A 383 1.40 -16.30 -14.54
N GLY A 384 1.17 -17.31 -15.36
CA GLY A 384 0.92 -18.69 -14.94
C GLY A 384 1.15 -19.60 -16.13
N TRP A 385 1.73 -20.77 -15.90
CA TRP A 385 2.23 -21.74 -16.90
C TRP A 385 1.17 -22.35 -17.85
N LEU A 386 -0.05 -21.80 -17.89
CA LEU A 386 -1.15 -22.17 -18.76
C LEU A 386 -1.68 -21.01 -19.62
N SER A 387 -0.84 -20.00 -19.89
CA SER A 387 -1.14 -19.00 -20.91
C SER A 387 -1.17 -19.62 -22.31
N GLU A 388 -2.30 -20.24 -22.68
CA GLU A 388 -2.70 -20.37 -24.08
C GLU A 388 -2.99 -18.96 -24.64
N ASN A 389 -1.94 -18.29 -25.13
CA ASN A 389 -1.94 -17.27 -26.19
C ASN A 389 -2.94 -16.08 -26.14
N GLY A 390 -3.66 -15.83 -25.05
CA GLY A 390 -4.61 -14.73 -24.90
C GLY A 390 -4.14 -13.66 -23.92
N GLY A 391 -4.17 -12.38 -24.32
CA GLY A 391 -3.98 -11.26 -23.38
C GLY A 391 -5.11 -11.15 -22.34
N PRO A 392 -5.04 -10.18 -21.41
CA PRO A 392 -6.08 -9.96 -20.40
C PRO A 392 -7.48 -9.90 -21.04
N SER A 393 -8.46 -10.59 -20.45
CA SER A 393 -9.83 -10.61 -20.96
C SER A 393 -10.85 -10.58 -19.82
N GLY A 394 -12.09 -10.24 -20.14
CA GLY A 394 -13.17 -10.26 -19.16
C GLY A 394 -14.50 -10.65 -19.79
N ARG A 395 -15.34 -11.34 -19.03
CA ARG A 395 -16.67 -11.77 -19.44
C ARG A 395 -17.71 -10.77 -18.98
N VAL A 396 -18.54 -10.30 -19.90
CA VAL A 396 -19.61 -9.33 -19.60
C VAL A 396 -20.74 -10.05 -18.86
N LYS A 397 -21.08 -9.58 -17.66
CA LYS A 397 -22.08 -10.19 -16.77
C LYS A 397 -23.51 -9.86 -17.17
N SER A 398 -23.73 -8.65 -17.67
CA SER A 398 -25.03 -8.18 -18.14
C SER A 398 -24.86 -7.09 -19.20
N ASN A 399 -25.91 -6.84 -19.98
CA ASN A 399 -25.89 -5.84 -21.05
C ASN A 399 -25.45 -4.48 -20.51
N VAL A 400 -24.42 -3.88 -21.13
CA VAL A 400 -23.81 -2.64 -20.65
C VAL A 400 -23.36 -1.76 -21.81
N ASN A 401 -23.45 -0.44 -21.62
CA ASN A 401 -22.98 0.53 -22.61
C ASN A 401 -21.45 0.47 -22.74
N PHE A 402 -20.98 0.40 -23.98
CA PHE A 402 -19.58 0.60 -24.36
C PHE A 402 -19.39 2.06 -24.76
N ARG A 403 -18.39 2.74 -24.18
CA ARG A 403 -18.28 4.20 -24.24
C ARG A 403 -16.96 4.68 -24.81
N SER A 404 -16.94 5.90 -25.34
CA SER A 404 -15.74 6.53 -25.88
C SER A 404 -14.72 6.95 -24.82
N SER A 405 -15.15 7.12 -23.57
CA SER A 405 -14.33 7.56 -22.44
C SER A 405 -14.74 6.83 -21.16
N PRO A 406 -13.86 6.74 -20.14
CA PRO A 406 -14.16 6.15 -18.83
C PRO A 406 -15.01 7.10 -17.98
N ASP A 407 -16.20 7.40 -18.48
CA ASP A 407 -17.16 8.30 -17.85
C ASP A 407 -18.58 7.94 -18.31
N VAL A 408 -19.55 8.03 -17.41
CA VAL A 408 -20.97 7.80 -17.71
C VAL A 408 -21.55 8.81 -18.71
N GLY A 409 -20.92 9.98 -18.85
CA GLY A 409 -21.22 11.00 -19.86
C GLY A 409 -20.52 10.77 -21.21
N GLY A 410 -19.61 9.79 -21.30
CA GLY A 410 -18.95 9.44 -22.56
C GLY A 410 -19.94 8.95 -23.62
N GLN A 411 -19.67 9.27 -24.89
CA GLN A 411 -20.52 8.85 -26.01
C GLN A 411 -20.66 7.33 -26.01
N VAL A 412 -21.90 6.85 -26.11
CA VAL A 412 -22.18 5.41 -26.26
C VAL A 412 -21.77 5.00 -27.68
N LEU A 413 -20.75 4.15 -27.77
CA LEU A 413 -20.27 3.55 -29.00
C LEU A 413 -21.13 2.35 -29.42
N GLY A 414 -21.67 1.64 -28.43
CA GLY A 414 -22.52 0.47 -28.63
C GLY A 414 -22.90 -0.17 -27.30
N MET A 415 -23.40 -1.40 -27.37
CA MET A 415 -23.74 -2.23 -26.21
C MET A 415 -22.90 -3.49 -26.23
N LEU A 416 -22.27 -3.83 -25.11
CA LEU A 416 -21.69 -5.15 -24.90
C LEU A 416 -22.80 -6.08 -24.39
N PRO A 417 -23.13 -7.17 -25.10
CA PRO A 417 -24.14 -8.11 -24.65
C PRO A 417 -23.62 -9.00 -23.51
N ALA A 418 -24.52 -9.45 -22.65
CA ALA A 418 -24.21 -10.42 -21.61
C ALA A 418 -23.58 -11.69 -22.22
N GLY A 419 -22.52 -12.19 -21.58
CA GLY A 419 -21.75 -13.34 -22.03
C GLY A 419 -20.65 -13.04 -23.04
N ALA A 420 -20.59 -11.82 -23.60
CA ALA A 420 -19.50 -11.41 -24.48
C ALA A 420 -18.13 -11.45 -23.77
N THR A 421 -17.10 -11.78 -24.54
CA THR A 421 -15.70 -11.67 -24.10
C THR A 421 -15.13 -10.35 -24.60
N LEU A 422 -14.64 -9.54 -23.67
CA LEU A 422 -13.95 -8.28 -23.93
C LEU A 422 -12.45 -8.49 -23.79
N SER A 423 -11.66 -8.15 -24.82
CA SER A 423 -10.20 -8.12 -24.70
C SER A 423 -9.79 -6.85 -23.95
N LEU A 424 -9.26 -7.00 -22.74
CA LEU A 424 -8.89 -5.88 -21.88
C LEU A 424 -7.51 -5.35 -22.28
N THR A 425 -7.42 -4.03 -22.42
CA THR A 425 -6.21 -3.32 -22.89
C THR A 425 -5.71 -2.26 -21.91
N GLY A 426 -6.59 -1.80 -21.02
CA GLY A 426 -6.25 -0.84 -19.97
C GLY A 426 -7.33 -0.77 -18.91
N CYS A 427 -7.08 0.03 -17.88
CA CYS A 427 -8.06 0.32 -16.85
C CYS A 427 -7.86 1.73 -16.31
N MET A 428 -8.87 2.27 -15.64
CA MET A 428 -8.79 3.59 -15.03
C MET A 428 -9.66 3.67 -13.78
N ILE A 429 -9.09 4.21 -12.70
CA ILE A 429 -9.78 4.60 -11.49
C ILE A 429 -10.23 6.06 -11.66
N ARG A 430 -11.48 6.33 -11.33
CA ARG A 430 -12.16 7.62 -11.49
C ARG A 430 -12.91 7.93 -10.20
N GLY A 431 -12.90 9.20 -9.80
CA GLY A 431 -13.70 9.67 -8.65
C GLY A 431 -15.19 9.81 -8.95
N ASP A 432 -15.69 9.16 -10.01
CA ASP A 432 -17.09 9.18 -10.39
C ASP A 432 -17.90 8.11 -9.63
N LYS A 433 -19.20 8.03 -9.90
CA LYS A 433 -20.07 7.03 -9.27
C LYS A 433 -19.79 5.60 -9.72
N VAL A 434 -18.97 5.38 -10.76
CA VAL A 434 -18.61 4.06 -11.28
C VAL A 434 -17.35 3.55 -10.59
N GLY A 435 -16.36 4.41 -10.38
CA GLY A 435 -15.13 4.13 -9.66
C GLY A 435 -14.05 3.55 -10.57
N ILE A 436 -14.31 2.39 -11.18
CA ILE A 436 -13.30 1.65 -11.95
C ILE A 436 -13.85 1.30 -13.34
N TRP A 437 -13.05 1.60 -14.35
CA TRP A 437 -13.35 1.38 -15.76
C TRP A 437 -12.31 0.48 -16.41
N TYR A 438 -12.76 -0.40 -17.30
CA TYR A 438 -11.89 -1.15 -18.19
C TYR A 438 -11.91 -0.53 -19.59
N GLN A 439 -10.73 -0.44 -20.20
CA GLN A 439 -10.59 -0.23 -21.63
C GLN A 439 -10.46 -1.58 -22.31
N GLY A 440 -11.16 -1.78 -23.41
CA GLY A 440 -11.04 -3.01 -24.17
C GLY A 440 -11.34 -2.86 -25.65
N GLN A 441 -11.19 -3.97 -26.36
CA GLN A 441 -11.60 -4.13 -27.74
C GLN A 441 -12.74 -5.13 -27.85
N PHE A 442 -13.78 -4.75 -28.58
CA PHE A 442 -14.92 -5.60 -28.90
C PHE A 442 -15.32 -5.34 -30.35
N GLU A 443 -15.44 -6.40 -31.17
CA GLU A 443 -15.82 -6.32 -32.59
C GLU A 443 -15.01 -5.27 -33.40
N GLY A 444 -13.71 -5.14 -33.10
CA GLY A 444 -12.81 -4.19 -33.78
C GLY A 444 -12.92 -2.74 -33.30
N GLN A 445 -13.77 -2.44 -32.32
CA GLN A 445 -13.91 -1.11 -31.72
C GLN A 445 -13.25 -1.05 -30.34
N THR A 446 -12.47 -0.01 -30.08
CA THR A 446 -11.92 0.30 -28.76
C THR A 446 -12.83 1.25 -27.99
N GLY A 447 -13.02 0.96 -26.70
CA GLY A 447 -13.88 1.74 -25.83
C GLY A 447 -13.73 1.36 -24.37
N TRP A 448 -14.59 1.91 -23.55
CA TRP A 448 -14.59 1.80 -22.10
C TRP A 448 -15.88 1.21 -21.58
N VAL A 449 -15.77 0.39 -20.55
CA VAL A 449 -16.90 -0.21 -19.84
C VAL A 449 -16.67 -0.12 -18.33
N SER A 450 -17.76 0.03 -17.58
CA SER A 450 -17.70 -0.04 -16.12
C SER A 450 -17.25 -1.43 -15.66
N ALA A 451 -16.25 -1.49 -14.78
CA ALA A 451 -15.72 -2.76 -14.25
C ALA A 451 -16.78 -3.56 -13.47
N ARG A 452 -17.85 -2.90 -13.01
CA ARG A 452 -18.99 -3.55 -12.33
C ARG A 452 -19.68 -4.60 -13.17
N TYR A 453 -19.58 -4.50 -14.50
CA TYR A 453 -20.28 -5.35 -15.47
C TYR A 453 -19.37 -6.40 -16.10
N VAL A 454 -18.10 -6.45 -15.72
CA VAL A 454 -17.13 -7.38 -16.31
C VAL A 454 -16.59 -8.26 -15.19
N SER A 455 -16.67 -9.57 -15.36
CA SER A 455 -15.89 -10.51 -14.55
C SER A 455 -14.53 -10.65 -15.22
N PRO A 456 -13.46 -10.05 -14.66
CA PRO A 456 -12.14 -10.14 -15.27
C PRO A 456 -11.60 -11.57 -15.12
N ASN A 457 -11.13 -12.18 -16.21
CA ASN A 457 -10.33 -13.40 -16.14
C ASN A 457 -8.87 -12.98 -15.90
N LEU A 458 -8.63 -12.41 -14.71
CA LEU A 458 -7.31 -12.03 -14.23
C LEU A 458 -6.94 -13.09 -13.19
N TYR A 459 -6.11 -14.05 -13.59
CA TYR A 459 -5.58 -15.02 -12.66
C TYR A 459 -4.59 -14.28 -11.71
N TYR A 460 -4.37 -14.82 -10.50
CA TYR A 460 -3.38 -14.33 -9.53
C TYR A 460 -2.31 -15.41 -9.31
N GLU A 461 -1.04 -15.05 -9.36
CA GLU A 461 0.03 -15.80 -8.66
C GLU A 461 0.42 -14.97 -7.44
N ALA A 462 0.28 -15.55 -6.26
CA ALA A 462 0.84 -15.01 -5.05
C ALA A 462 2.36 -15.25 -5.08
N GLY A 463 3.14 -14.23 -4.74
CA GLY A 463 4.60 -14.35 -4.58
C GLY A 463 5.46 -13.67 -5.66
N GLU A 464 4.93 -13.30 -6.83
CA GLU A 464 5.62 -12.36 -7.72
C GLU A 464 5.13 -10.94 -7.42
N PHE A 465 6.01 -10.07 -6.90
CA PHE A 465 5.77 -8.63 -6.87
C PHE A 465 5.08 -8.20 -8.17
N LEU A 466 3.94 -7.49 -8.09
CA LEU A 466 3.30 -6.92 -9.27
C LEU A 466 4.39 -6.25 -10.12
N PRO A 467 4.65 -6.69 -11.36
CA PRO A 467 5.90 -6.40 -12.05
C PRO A 467 6.12 -4.90 -12.19
N ILE A 468 6.90 -4.36 -11.24
CA ILE A 468 7.44 -3.00 -11.27
C ILE A 468 8.59 -3.10 -12.26
N THR A 469 8.43 -2.43 -13.40
CA THR A 469 9.39 -2.37 -14.51
C THR A 469 9.65 -3.71 -15.22
N ARG A 470 8.83 -4.02 -16.24
CA ARG A 470 9.40 -4.72 -17.40
C ARG A 470 10.44 -3.77 -17.99
N ARG A 471 11.72 -4.11 -17.86
CA ARG A 471 12.73 -3.63 -18.81
C ARG A 471 12.23 -4.01 -20.20
N VAL A 472 11.83 -3.02 -20.99
CA VAL A 472 11.87 -3.18 -22.44
C VAL A 472 13.35 -3.35 -22.77
N LYS A 473 13.79 -4.60 -22.97
CA LYS A 473 15.03 -4.82 -23.70
C LYS A 473 14.80 -4.25 -25.11
N PRO A 474 15.71 -3.42 -25.65
CA PRO A 474 15.68 -3.12 -27.07
C PRO A 474 15.77 -4.46 -27.81
N SER A 475 14.85 -4.67 -28.76
CA SER A 475 14.97 -5.75 -29.72
C SER A 475 16.27 -5.53 -30.50
N TRP A 476 17.27 -6.37 -30.25
CA TRP A 476 18.31 -6.55 -31.25
C TRP A 476 17.76 -7.55 -32.24
N ASN A 477 17.48 -7.03 -33.43
CA ASN A 477 17.14 -7.81 -34.60
C ASN A 477 18.17 -8.92 -34.81
N GLU A 478 17.64 -10.03 -35.29
CA GLU A 478 18.34 -11.11 -35.98
C GLU A 478 19.60 -10.62 -36.70
N VAL A 479 20.74 -11.18 -36.32
CA VAL A 479 21.80 -11.46 -37.29
C VAL A 479 21.90 -12.97 -37.35
N GLN A 480 21.14 -13.56 -38.27
CA GLN A 480 21.53 -14.84 -38.86
C GLN A 480 22.63 -14.58 -39.90
N GLU A 481 23.66 -15.42 -39.81
CA GLU A 481 24.58 -15.86 -40.87
C GLU A 481 25.39 -14.81 -41.66
N GLN A 482 26.70 -14.76 -41.38
CA GLN A 482 27.74 -15.36 -42.24
C GLN A 482 29.03 -15.61 -41.47
#